data_AF-A0A9P7VTN5-F1
#
_entry.id   AF-A0A9P7VTN5-F1
#
_cell.length_a   1.000
_cell.length_b   1.000
_cell.length_c   1.000
_cell.angle_alpha   90.00
_cell.angle_beta   90.00
_cell.angle_gamma   90.00
#
_symmetry.space_group_name_H-M   'P 1'
#
loop_
_entity.id
_entity.type
_entity.pdbx_description
1 polymer ?
#
loop_
_entity_poly.entity_id
_entity_poly.type
_entity_poly.pdbx_seq_one_letter_code
_entity_poly.pdbx_strand_id
1 'polypeptide(L)'
;MELEAKQPIDDDKVDVSESFLSQILTPGSSLHPTFLLTLDLSFAALLLVLVLLLFLTSSNVHFIGLIGIELALWASVKWFVNELQNVSPVEGDEAKKDI
;
A
#
# COMPACT_ATOMS: atom_id res chain seq x y z
N MET A 1 45.06 -32.54 20.85
CA MET A 1 44.98 -33.08 19.48
C MET A 1 43.57 -32.89 18.91
N GLU A 2 42.87 -31.85 19.38
CA GLU A 2 41.75 -31.22 18.69
C GLU A 2 40.61 -32.26 18.46
N LEU A 3 39.69 -32.27 17.49
CA LEU A 3 39.40 -31.37 16.37
C LEU A 3 38.31 -30.36 16.76
N GLU A 4 38.51 -29.08 16.48
CA GLU A 4 37.40 -28.12 16.37
C GLU A 4 36.57 -28.44 15.13
N ALA A 5 35.46 -29.17 15.28
CA ALA A 5 34.44 -29.29 14.25
C ALA A 5 33.45 -28.12 14.35
N LYS A 6 33.92 -26.97 13.86
CA LYS A 6 33.19 -25.71 13.62
C LYS A 6 31.78 -25.96 13.03
N GLN A 7 30.79 -25.23 13.57
CA GLN A 7 29.41 -25.17 13.06
C GLN A 7 29.37 -24.91 11.54
N PRO A 8 28.29 -25.36 10.87
CA PRO A 8 27.41 -24.36 10.25
C PRO A 8 26.02 -24.35 10.89
N ILE A 9 25.49 -23.14 11.05
CA ILE A 9 24.16 -22.86 11.57
C ILE A 9 23.12 -23.33 10.55
N ASP A 10 22.05 -23.96 11.03
CA ASP A 10 20.86 -24.32 10.25
C ASP A 10 20.01 -23.06 10.03
N ASP A 11 20.48 -22.18 9.15
CA ASP A 11 19.95 -20.83 8.92
C ASP A 11 19.07 -20.74 7.65
N ASP A 12 18.30 -21.79 7.35
CA ASP A 12 17.25 -21.74 6.30
C ASP A 12 15.97 -21.03 6.78
N LYS A 13 16.15 -20.03 7.63
CA LYS A 13 15.15 -18.98 7.95
C LYS A 13 15.68 -17.59 7.67
N VAL A 14 16.72 -17.50 6.83
CA VAL A 14 17.16 -16.27 6.18
C VAL A 14 15.96 -15.62 5.48
N ASP A 15 15.45 -14.61 6.17
CA ASP A 15 15.23 -13.30 5.61
C ASP A 15 14.05 -13.15 4.64
N VAL A 16 13.15 -14.11 4.47
CA VAL A 16 11.96 -13.86 3.62
C VAL A 16 11.15 -12.66 4.14
N SER A 17 10.93 -12.56 5.45
CA SER A 17 10.25 -11.40 6.07
C SER A 17 11.10 -10.13 6.09
N GLU A 18 12.43 -10.24 6.29
CA GLU A 18 13.33 -9.08 6.33
C GLU A 18 13.65 -8.53 4.94
N SER A 19 13.78 -9.37 3.92
CA SER A 19 13.88 -8.97 2.51
C SER A 19 12.56 -8.43 1.96
N PHE A 20 11.39 -8.98 2.35
CA PHE A 20 10.11 -8.34 2.06
C PHE A 20 9.97 -6.98 2.77
N LEU A 21 10.29 -6.88 4.06
CA LEU A 21 10.27 -5.57 4.74
C LEU A 21 11.30 -4.60 4.16
N SER A 22 12.49 -5.05 3.80
CA SER A 22 13.50 -4.23 3.12
C SER A 22 12.99 -3.78 1.76
N GLN A 23 12.27 -4.62 1.01
CA GLN A 23 11.61 -4.25 -0.24
C GLN A 23 10.47 -3.24 -0.03
N ILE A 24 9.65 -3.31 1.03
CA ILE A 24 8.62 -2.27 1.28
C ILE A 24 9.22 -0.97 1.85
N LEU A 25 10.34 -1.06 2.58
CA LEU A 25 11.08 0.07 3.14
C LEU A 25 12.09 0.69 2.15
N THR A 26 12.32 0.06 1.00
CA THR A 26 13.12 0.66 -0.08
C THR A 26 12.36 1.89 -0.61
N PRO A 27 12.98 3.09 -0.61
CA PRO A 27 12.29 4.31 -1.00
C PRO A 27 11.79 4.22 -2.45
N GLY A 28 10.47 4.31 -2.62
CA GLY A 28 9.77 4.19 -3.92
C GLY A 28 8.87 2.95 -4.05
N SER A 29 9.00 1.95 -3.18
CA SER A 29 8.18 0.72 -3.27
C SER A 29 6.67 0.95 -3.10
N SER A 30 6.29 1.94 -2.29
CA SER A 30 4.90 2.38 -2.09
C SER A 30 4.25 3.07 -3.30
N LEU A 31 5.02 3.40 -4.35
CA LEU A 31 4.52 4.00 -5.60
C LEU A 31 4.18 2.97 -6.69
N HIS A 32 4.33 1.67 -6.43
CA HIS A 32 3.96 0.65 -7.41
C HIS A 32 2.43 0.65 -7.65
N PRO A 33 1.93 0.69 -8.90
CA PRO A 33 0.50 0.88 -9.19
C PRO A 33 -0.41 -0.23 -8.60
N THR A 34 0.13 -1.43 -8.38
CA THR A 34 -0.58 -2.53 -7.69
C THR A 34 -0.93 -2.20 -6.23
N PHE A 35 -0.09 -1.44 -5.52
CA PHE A 35 -0.35 -1.05 -4.14
C PHE A 35 -1.56 -0.10 -4.08
N LEU A 36 -1.59 0.90 -4.97
CA LEU A 36 -2.69 1.86 -5.07
C LEU A 36 -4.02 1.18 -5.41
N LEU A 37 -4.02 0.20 -6.31
CA LEU A 37 -5.19 -0.61 -6.63
C LEU A 37 -5.65 -1.46 -5.43
N THR A 38 -4.71 -1.97 -4.63
CA THR A 38 -5.03 -2.72 -3.39
C THR A 38 -5.65 -1.83 -2.32
N LEU A 39 -5.19 -0.57 -2.19
CA LEU A 39 -5.80 0.41 -1.30
C LEU A 39 -7.20 0.81 -1.77
N ASP A 40 -7.38 1.13 -3.05
CA ASP A 40 -8.68 1.48 -3.64
C ASP A 40 -9.71 0.36 -3.46
N LEU A 41 -9.29 -0.90 -3.68
CA LEU A 41 -10.11 -2.09 -3.41
C LEU A 41 -10.45 -2.25 -1.92
N SER A 42 -9.52 -1.93 -1.02
CA SER A 42 -9.73 -2.01 0.42
C SER A 42 -10.74 -0.96 0.91
N PHE A 43 -10.63 0.28 0.43
CA PHE A 43 -11.61 1.34 0.71
C PHE A 43 -12.98 1.02 0.10
N ALA A 44 -13.04 0.51 -1.14
CA ALA A 44 -14.29 0.08 -1.75
C ALA A 44 -14.97 -1.06 -0.96
N ALA A 45 -14.20 -2.03 -0.46
CA ALA A 45 -14.71 -3.10 0.39
C ALA A 45 -15.20 -2.58 1.76
N LEU A 46 -14.45 -1.66 2.39
CA LEU A 46 -14.83 -1.07 3.68
C LEU A 46 -16.09 -0.19 3.54
N LEU A 47 -16.18 0.62 2.50
CA LEU A 47 -17.37 1.40 2.15
C LEU A 47 -18.59 0.51 1.91
N LEU A 48 -18.43 -0.61 1.19
CA LEU A 48 -19.49 -1.60 0.98
C LEU A 48 -19.99 -2.17 2.31
N VAL A 49 -19.09 -2.54 3.21
CA VAL A 49 -19.44 -3.02 4.56
C VAL A 49 -20.16 -1.92 5.36
N LEU A 50 -19.67 -0.68 5.34
CA LEU A 50 -20.33 0.44 6.03
C LEU A 50 -21.75 0.71 5.49
N VAL A 51 -21.95 0.66 4.17
CA VAL A 51 -23.28 0.83 3.53
C VAL A 51 -24.22 -0.32 3.90
N LEU A 52 -23.71 -1.57 3.92
CA LEU A 52 -24.50 -2.74 4.34
C LEU A 52 -24.91 -2.64 5.82
N LEU A 53 -24.00 -2.22 6.68
CA LEU A 53 -24.28 -2.00 8.12
C LEU A 53 -25.23 -0.82 8.35
N LEU A 54 -25.12 0.26 7.58
CA LEU A 54 -26.05 1.41 7.63
C LEU A 54 -27.49 0.96 7.33
N PHE A 55 -27.68 0.06 6.35
CA PHE A 55 -28.97 -0.52 6.00
C PHE A 55 -29.50 -1.46 7.09
N LEU A 56 -28.66 -2.36 7.62
CA LEU A 56 -29.04 -3.29 8.69
C LEU A 56 -29.36 -2.61 10.02
N THR A 57 -28.67 -1.52 10.37
CA THR A 57 -28.68 -0.94 11.73
C THR A 57 -29.68 0.22 11.90
N SER A 58 -30.63 0.38 10.98
CA SER A 58 -31.70 1.40 11.04
C SER A 58 -31.20 2.83 11.31
N SER A 59 -30.42 3.38 10.39
CA SER A 59 -30.12 4.83 10.31
C SER A 59 -29.44 5.46 11.55
N ASN A 60 -28.59 4.71 12.24
CA ASN A 60 -27.81 5.28 13.35
C ASN A 60 -26.79 6.31 12.81
N VAL A 61 -26.86 7.57 13.28
CA VAL A 61 -26.07 8.72 12.76
C VAL A 61 -24.55 8.47 12.77
N HIS A 62 -24.08 7.58 13.64
CA HIS A 62 -22.70 7.13 13.71
C HIS A 62 -22.17 6.60 12.36
N PHE A 63 -22.96 5.83 11.61
CA PHE A 63 -22.55 5.27 10.33
C PHE A 63 -22.36 6.32 9.23
N ILE A 64 -23.13 7.41 9.26
CA ILE A 64 -22.91 8.55 8.34
C ILE A 64 -21.56 9.22 8.64
N GLY A 65 -21.18 9.35 9.91
CA GLY A 65 -19.86 9.84 10.31
C GLY A 65 -18.72 8.93 9.82
N LEU A 66 -18.86 7.61 9.98
CA LEU A 66 -17.87 6.63 9.49
C LEU A 66 -17.71 6.70 7.97
N ILE A 67 -18.81 6.75 7.20
CA ILE A 67 -18.78 6.90 5.74
C ILE A 67 -18.12 8.22 5.32
N GLY A 68 -18.40 9.32 6.03
CA GLY A 68 -17.79 10.62 5.76
C GLY A 68 -16.27 10.63 5.97
N ILE A 69 -15.79 9.99 7.05
CA ILE A 69 -14.35 9.86 7.34
C ILE A 69 -13.67 8.95 6.31
N GLU A 70 -14.31 7.85 5.93
CA GLU A 70 -13.82 6.94 4.89
C GLU A 70 -13.66 7.64 3.53
N LEU A 71 -14.66 8.41 3.09
CA LEU A 71 -14.57 9.19 1.86
C LEU A 71 -13.48 10.28 1.94
N ALA A 72 -13.31 10.93 3.09
CA ALA A 72 -12.25 11.92 3.29
C ALA A 72 -10.85 11.27 3.25
N LEU A 73 -10.69 10.07 3.80
CA LEU A 73 -9.47 9.28 3.76
C LEU A 73 -9.14 8.85 2.32
N TRP A 74 -10.11 8.32 1.58
CA TRP A 74 -9.94 7.93 0.18
C TRP A 74 -9.57 9.13 -0.71
N ALA A 75 -10.22 10.29 -0.51
CA ALA A 75 -9.86 11.53 -1.21
C ALA A 75 -8.42 11.98 -0.88
N SER A 76 -8.03 11.91 0.40
CA SER A 76 -6.67 12.25 0.85
C SER A 76 -5.61 11.37 0.18
N VAL A 77 -5.84 10.05 0.10
CA VAL A 77 -4.93 9.12 -0.60
C VAL A 77 -4.87 9.42 -2.10
N LYS A 78 -6.01 9.66 -2.77
CA LYS A 78 -6.00 9.99 -4.21
C LYS A 78 -5.31 11.32 -4.50
N TRP A 79 -5.47 12.32 -3.64
CA TRP A 79 -4.74 13.58 -3.74
C TRP A 79 -3.24 13.38 -3.51
N PHE A 80 -2.85 12.62 -2.49
CA PHE A 80 -1.44 12.30 -2.21
C PHE A 80 -0.76 11.55 -3.37
N VAL A 81 -1.45 10.61 -4.02
CA VAL A 81 -0.96 9.94 -5.24
C VAL A 81 -0.74 10.93 -6.38
N ASN A 82 -1.72 11.80 -6.64
CA ASN A 82 -1.62 12.83 -7.68
C ASN A 82 -0.44 13.78 -7.41
N GLU A 83 -0.28 14.21 -6.16
CA GLU A 83 0.83 15.06 -5.75
C GLU A 83 2.18 14.34 -5.95
N LEU A 84 2.29 13.07 -5.54
CA LEU A 84 3.47 12.25 -5.79
C LEU A 84 3.78 12.09 -7.28
N GLN A 85 2.79 11.94 -8.15
CA GLN A 85 2.99 11.91 -9.60
C GLN A 85 3.46 13.26 -10.18
N ASN A 86 3.07 14.38 -9.55
CA ASN A 86 3.47 15.72 -9.95
C ASN A 86 4.88 16.10 -9.46
N VAL A 87 5.35 15.55 -8.33
CA VAL A 87 6.72 15.76 -7.81
C VAL A 87 7.72 14.66 -8.19
N SER A 88 7.25 13.47 -8.59
CA SER A 88 8.13 12.46 -9.21
C SER A 88 8.58 12.97 -10.57
N PRO A 89 9.88 13.13 -10.84
CA PRO A 89 10.34 13.47 -12.17
C PRO A 89 9.96 12.34 -13.12
N VAL A 90 9.03 12.61 -14.04
CA VAL A 90 8.74 11.72 -15.17
C VAL A 90 9.94 11.80 -16.10
N GLU A 91 10.92 10.94 -15.86
CA GLU A 91 12.05 10.67 -16.76
C GLU A 91 11.51 9.89 -17.98
N GLY A 92 10.72 10.58 -18.82
CA GLY A 92 9.88 9.92 -19.83
C GLY A 92 9.40 10.77 -21.02
N ASP A 93 9.48 12.10 -20.96
CA ASP A 93 9.27 12.99 -22.13
C ASP A 93 10.62 13.66 -22.47
N GLU A 94 11.05 13.57 -23.74
CA GLU A 94 12.19 14.23 -24.44
C GLU A 94 12.91 13.28 -25.45
N ALA A 95 12.47 12.04 -25.67
CA ALA A 95 13.10 11.13 -26.64
C ALA A 95 12.11 10.50 -27.64
N LYS A 96 12.27 10.87 -28.93
CA LYS A 96 11.61 10.31 -30.13
C LYS A 96 10.22 10.90 -30.46
N LYS A 97 10.16 12.20 -30.78
CA LYS A 97 9.07 12.76 -31.60
C LYS A 97 9.57 13.47 -32.87
N ASP A 98 10.69 12.99 -33.41
CA ASP A 98 11.26 13.47 -34.67
C ASP A 98 11.66 12.26 -35.52
N ILE A 99 10.83 11.97 -36.52
CA ILE A 99 11.09 11.07 -37.65
C ILE A 99 10.76 11.80 -38.95
#